data_AF-A0A8S2G248-F1
#
_entry.id   AF-A0A8S2G248-F1
#
_cell.length_a   1.000
_cell.length_b   1.000
_cell.length_c   1.000
_cell.angle_alpha   90.00
_cell.angle_beta   90.00
_cell.angle_gamma   90.00
#
_symmetry.space_group_name_H-M   'P 1'
#
loop_
_entity.id
_entity.type
_entity.pdbx_description
1 polymer ?
#
loop_
_entity_poly.entity_id
_entity_poly.type
_entity_poly.pdbx_seq_one_letter_code
_entity_poly.pdbx_strand_id
1 'polypeptide(L)' 'MSGGPKYEYHWCDNLEYKKPTSLSAQMYITKLMEWIELQINDEALFPIQI' A
#
# COMPACT_ATOMS: atom_id res chain seq x y z
N MET A 1 10.43 3.14 4.24
CA MET A 1 9.88 2.85 5.59
C MET A 1 10.73 1.74 6.22
N SER A 2 11.15 1.80 7.48
CA SER A 2 12.05 0.78 8.07
C SER A 2 11.35 -0.07 9.14
N GLY A 3 11.55 -1.39 9.06
CA GLY A 3 11.09 -2.38 10.04
C GLY A 3 12.19 -2.73 11.03
N GLY A 4 12.84 -1.71 11.59
CA GLY A 4 14.10 -1.85 12.32
C GLY A 4 15.33 -1.84 11.42
N PRO A 5 16.53 -2.09 11.96
CA PRO A 5 17.81 -1.91 11.25
C PRO A 5 18.07 -2.92 10.12
N LYS A 6 17.25 -3.97 10.01
CA LYS A 6 17.48 -5.09 9.08
C LYS A 6 16.62 -5.03 7.83
N TYR A 7 15.52 -4.29 7.84
CA TYR A 7 14.55 -4.32 6.75
C TYR A 7 14.07 -2.92 6.37
N GLU A 8 14.08 -2.67 5.07
CA GLU A 8 13.48 -1.50 4.45
C GLU A 8 12.32 -1.93 3.56
N TYR A 9 11.22 -1.21 3.68
CA TYR A 9 10.01 -1.36 2.89
C TYR A 9 9.97 -0.28 1.82
N HIS A 10 9.80 -0.74 0.60
CA HIS A 10 9.63 0.07 -0.61
C HIS A 10 8.21 -0.08 -1.14
N TRP A 11 7.61 1.03 -1.56
CA TRP A 11 6.25 1.04 -2.08
C TRP A 11 6.24 0.78 -3.58
N CYS A 12 5.23 0.07 -4.06
CA CYS A 12 5.00 -0.20 -5.48
C CYS A 12 3.51 -0.47 -5.69
N ASP A 13 2.82 0.41 -6.42
CA ASP A 13 1.38 0.29 -6.71
C ASP A 13 1.08 0.01 -8.19
N ASN A 14 2.11 -0.16 -9.02
CA ASN A 14 2.02 -0.39 -10.47
C ASN A 14 1.27 0.71 -11.26
N LEU A 15 0.86 1.80 -10.59
CA LEU A 15 0.17 2.94 -11.18
C LEU A 15 1.15 4.11 -11.28
N GLU A 16 1.35 4.81 -10.18
CA GLU A 16 2.25 5.96 -10.05
C GLU A 16 3.68 5.48 -9.74
N TYR A 17 3.81 4.49 -8.85
CA TYR A 17 5.08 3.88 -8.45
C TYR A 17 5.23 2.51 -9.10
N LYS A 18 5.69 2.51 -10.36
CA LYS A 18 5.97 1.30 -11.16
C LYS A 18 7.25 0.57 -10.76
N LYS A 19 8.09 1.19 -9.92
CA LYS A 19 9.31 0.59 -9.38
C LYS A 19 9.27 0.69 -7.86
N PRO A 20 9.78 -0.33 -7.13
CA PRO A 20 9.91 -0.26 -5.68
C PRO A 20 10.67 0.99 -5.26
N THR A 21 9.97 1.94 -4.65
CA THR A 21 10.51 3.25 -4.30
C THR A 21 10.58 3.38 -2.78
N SER A 22 11.72 3.83 -2.25
CA SER A 22 11.81 4.15 -0.82
C SER A 22 11.01 5.42 -0.55
N LEU A 23 9.97 5.29 0.27
CA LEU A 23 9.16 6.40 0.76
C LEU A 23 9.42 6.62 2.25
N SER A 24 9.20 7.85 2.69
CA SER A 24 9.20 8.19 4.13
C SER A 24 8.15 7.36 4.87
N ALA A 25 8.35 7.15 6.16
CA ALA A 25 7.47 6.33 6.99
C ALA A 25 6.00 6.78 6.90
N GLN A 26 5.76 8.08 7.08
CA GLN A 26 4.42 8.65 7.03
C GLN A 26 3.77 8.46 5.67
N MET A 27 4.49 8.75 4.59
CA MET A 27 3.93 8.69 3.23
C MET A 27 3.66 7.25 2.78
N TYR A 28 4.52 6.30 3.18
CA TYR A 28 4.28 4.88 2.96
C TYR A 28 2.99 4.43 3.66
N ILE A 29 2.79 4.81 4.92
CA ILE A 29 1.59 4.43 5.68
C ILE A 29 0.34 5.07 5.07
N THR A 30 0.38 6.34 4.67
CA THR A 30 -0.74 6.99 3.98
C THR A 30 -1.11 6.25 2.70
N LYS A 31 -0.14 5.95 1.84
CA LYS A 31 -0.36 5.21 0.59
C LYS A 31 -0.88 3.79 0.83
N LEU A 32 -0.37 3.13 1.88
CA LEU A 32 -0.84 1.82 2.30
C LEU A 32 -2.31 1.85 2.73
N MET A 33 -2.72 2.84 3.51
CA MET A 33 -4.11 2.97 3.96
C MET A 33 -5.06 3.28 2.80
N GLU A 34 -4.67 4.18 1.90
CA GLU A 34 -5.42 4.46 0.65
C GLU A 34 -5.59 3.19 -0.20
N TRP A 35 -4.52 2.40 -0.35
CA TRP A 35 -4.58 1.14 -1.09
C TRP A 35 -5.52 0.13 -0.44
N ILE A 36 -5.44 -0.03 0.89
CA ILE A 36 -6.33 -0.93 1.64
C ILE A 36 -7.79 -0.52 1.45
N GLU A 37 -8.11 0.78 1.54
CA GLU A 37 -9.47 1.29 1.34
C GLU A 37 -10.00 0.93 -0.06
N LEU A 38 -9.19 1.10 -1.10
CA LEU A 38 -9.58 0.71 -2.47
C LEU A 38 -9.85 -0.79 -2.58
N GLN A 39 -9.05 -1.64 -1.93
CA GLN A 39 -9.26 -3.09 -1.94
C GLN A 39 -10.53 -3.49 -1.18
N ILE A 40 -10.77 -2.88 -0.01
CA ILE A 40 -11.96 -3.18 0.81
C ILE A 40 -13.25 -2.75 0.09
N ASN A 41 -13.20 -1.63 -0.63
CA ASN A 41 -14.34 -1.14 -1.41
C ASN A 41 -14.55 -1.86 -2.75
N ASP A 42 -13.62 -2.74 -3.15
CA ASP A 42 -13.76 -3.53 -4.37
C ASP A 42 -14.71 -4.72 -4.11
N GLU A 43 -15.96 -4.60 -4.58
CA GLU A 43 -16.97 -5.65 -4.43
C GLU A 43 -16.60 -6.98 -5.12
N ALA A 44 -15.65 -6.98 -6.06
CA ALA A 44 -15.15 -8.22 -6.65
C ALA A 44 -14.18 -8.96 -5.71
N LEU A 45 -13.45 -8.22 -4.87
CA LEU A 45 -12.54 -8.77 -3.86
C LEU A 45 -13.26 -9.06 -2.54
N PHE A 46 -14.12 -8.13 -2.11
CA PHE A 46 -14.93 -8.22 -0.90
C PHE A 46 -16.42 -8.08 -1.25
N PRO A 47 -17.05 -9.14 -1.78
CA PRO A 47 -18.47 -9.11 -2.13
C PRO A 47 -19.32 -8.90 -0.88
N ILE A 48 -20.11 -7.82 -0.92
CA ILE A 48 -21.06 -7.42 0.13
C ILE A 48 -22.49 -7.89 -0.14
N GLN A 49 -22.72 -8.58 -1.27
CA GLN A 49 -24.02 -9.13 -1.62
C GLN A 49 -24.27 -10.44 -0.87
N ILE A 50 -25.36 -10.46 -0.09
CA ILE A 50 -25.93 -11.63 0.59
C ILE A 50 -26.98 -12.27 -0.33
#